data_AF-A0A7C2LLM4-F1
#
_entry.id   AF-A0A7C2LLM4-F1
#
_cell.length_a   1.000
_cell.length_b   1.000
_cell.length_c   1.000
_cell.angle_alpha   90.00
_cell.angle_beta   90.00
_cell.angle_gamma   90.00
#
_symmetry.space_group_name_H-M   'P 1'
#
loop_
_entity.id
_entity.type
_entity.pdbx_description
1 polymer ?
#
loop_
_entity_poly.entity_id
_entity_poly.type
_entity_poly.pdbx_seq_one_letter_code
_entity_poly.pdbx_strand_id
1 'polypeptide(L)'
;MPAFEPHDTPVGAGLVPAHATATTGATTRVAPTVGDVVGAFKSITTVLYTRGVKQSGWSPFVGRLWQRNYYKHIIRDAGELERIREYILNNPANWATDEDNVAVFSASGRQEVG
;
A
#
# COMPACT_ATOMS: atom_id res chain seq x y z
N MET A 1 27.00 -27.33 49.75
CA MET A 1 26.34 -26.20 49.08
C MET A 1 27.01 -26.01 47.72
N PRO A 2 26.45 -26.54 46.62
CA PRO A 2 27.03 -26.40 45.28
C PRO A 2 26.61 -25.09 44.59
N ALA A 3 27.44 -24.66 43.65
CA ALA A 3 27.37 -23.41 42.91
C ALA A 3 26.13 -23.31 42.01
N PHE A 4 25.60 -22.09 41.89
CA PHE A 4 24.50 -21.72 41.01
C PHE A 4 25.08 -21.43 39.61
N GLU A 5 24.83 -22.31 38.64
CA GLU A 5 25.24 -22.08 37.25
C GLU A 5 24.24 -21.16 36.52
N PRO A 6 24.71 -20.16 35.75
CA PRO A 6 23.85 -19.36 34.88
C PRO A 6 23.55 -20.12 33.58
N HIS A 7 22.28 -20.44 33.33
CA HIS A 7 21.83 -20.98 32.05
C HIS A 7 21.59 -19.83 31.06
N ASP A 8 22.62 -19.48 30.29
CA ASP A 8 22.46 -18.70 29.07
C ASP A 8 21.72 -19.56 28.03
N THR A 9 20.47 -19.20 27.73
CA THR A 9 19.74 -19.79 26.60
C THR A 9 19.75 -18.80 25.44
N PRO A 10 20.58 -18.98 24.41
CA PRO A 10 20.57 -18.11 23.24
C PRO A 10 19.35 -18.44 22.37
N VAL A 11 18.28 -17.66 22.51
CA VAL A 11 17.13 -17.67 21.57
C VAL A 11 17.44 -16.80 20.36
N GLY A 12 18.29 -17.31 19.47
CA GLY A 12 18.60 -16.69 18.18
C GLY A 12 18.65 -17.77 17.11
N ALA A 13 17.73 -17.69 16.14
CA ALA A 13 17.66 -18.63 15.02
C ALA A 13 18.99 -18.64 14.24
N GLY A 14 19.69 -19.78 14.26
CA GLY A 14 20.88 -20.00 13.47
C GLY A 14 20.58 -19.86 11.98
N LEU A 15 21.41 -19.09 11.27
CA LEU A 15 21.41 -19.02 9.81
C LEU A 15 21.93 -20.36 9.26
N VAL A 16 21.03 -21.18 8.74
CA VAL A 16 21.40 -22.39 8.00
C VAL A 16 21.85 -21.98 6.59
N PRO A 17 23.04 -22.39 6.10
CA PRO A 17 23.43 -22.14 4.73
C PRO A 17 22.53 -22.93 3.77
N ALA A 18 21.93 -22.25 2.80
CA ALA A 18 21.15 -22.89 1.76
C ALA A 18 22.07 -23.74 0.87
N HIS A 19 21.83 -25.05 0.83
CA HIS A 19 22.38 -25.93 -0.20
C HIS A 19 21.92 -25.40 -1.57
N ALA A 20 22.85 -24.85 -2.34
CA ALA A 20 22.61 -24.43 -3.71
C ALA A 20 22.53 -25.66 -4.63
N THR A 21 21.36 -26.29 -4.71
CA THR A 21 21.02 -27.13 -5.86
C THR A 21 20.58 -26.21 -6.99
N ALA A 22 21.50 -25.96 -7.92
CA ALA A 22 21.20 -25.29 -9.18
C ALA A 22 20.31 -26.21 -10.04
N THR A 23 19.01 -26.19 -9.80
CA THR A 23 18.02 -26.72 -10.75
C THR A 23 17.79 -25.66 -11.82
N THR A 24 18.52 -25.78 -12.92
CA THR A 24 18.23 -25.09 -14.19
C THR A 24 16.92 -25.65 -14.77
N GLY A 25 15.81 -25.29 -14.14
CA GLY A 25 14.49 -25.36 -14.75
C GLY A 25 14.13 -23.95 -15.17
N ALA A 26 13.86 -23.73 -16.45
CA ALA A 26 13.29 -22.48 -16.93
C ALA A 26 11.90 -22.30 -16.29
N THR A 27 11.85 -21.65 -15.12
CA THR A 27 10.58 -21.28 -14.50
C THR A 27 10.03 -20.11 -15.30
N THR A 28 8.91 -20.32 -15.99
CA THR A 28 8.10 -19.23 -16.52
C THR A 28 7.72 -18.36 -15.32
N ARG A 29 8.35 -17.18 -15.18
CA ARG A 29 8.04 -16.26 -14.08
C ARG A 29 6.57 -15.90 -14.18
N VAL A 30 5.78 -16.28 -13.18
CA VAL A 30 4.37 -15.92 -13.09
C VAL A 30 4.26 -14.40 -13.19
N ALA A 31 3.42 -13.92 -14.10
CA ALA A 31 3.19 -12.49 -14.26
C ALA A 31 2.67 -11.91 -12.94
N PRO A 32 3.18 -10.74 -12.51
CA PRO A 32 2.73 -10.12 -11.27
C PRO A 32 1.23 -9.81 -11.36
N THR A 33 0.52 -10.01 -10.26
CA THR A 33 -0.88 -9.60 -10.18
C THR A 33 -0.96 -8.07 -10.07
N VAL A 34 -2.14 -7.50 -10.38
CA VAL A 34 -2.40 -6.08 -10.13
C VAL A 34 -2.15 -5.71 -8.66
N GLY A 35 -2.46 -6.63 -7.73
CA GLY A 35 -2.20 -6.45 -6.31
C GLY A 35 -0.71 -6.32 -5.98
N ASP A 36 0.13 -7.14 -6.62
CA ASP A 36 1.59 -7.07 -6.44
C ASP A 36 2.16 -5.74 -6.92
N VAL A 37 1.69 -5.27 -8.08
CA VAL A 37 2.10 -3.99 -8.66
C VAL A 37 1.66 -2.82 -7.78
N VAL A 38 0.40 -2.79 -7.35
CA VAL A 38 -0.13 -1.72 -6.46
C VAL A 38 0.56 -1.75 -5.10
N GLY A 39 0.84 -2.94 -4.56
CA GLY A 39 1.58 -3.12 -3.31
C GLY A 39 3.00 -2.58 -3.40
N ALA A 40 3.72 -2.94 -4.46
CA ALA A 40 5.06 -2.42 -4.73
C ALA A 40 5.04 -0.89 -4.88
N PHE A 41 4.09 -0.35 -5.65
CA PHE A 41 3.92 1.09 -5.82
C PHE A 41 3.71 1.83 -4.50
N LYS A 42 2.74 1.40 -3.68
CA LYS A 42 2.46 2.00 -2.36
C LYS A 42 3.68 1.91 -1.43
N SER A 43 4.43 0.82 -1.49
CA SER A 43 5.65 0.63 -0.69
C SER A 43 6.77 1.58 -1.11
N ILE A 44 7.13 1.59 -2.40
CA ILE A 44 8.21 2.42 -2.95
C ILE A 44 7.95 3.90 -2.67
N THR A 45 6.74 4.36 -2.98
CA THR A 45 6.35 5.75 -2.77
C THR A 45 6.33 6.13 -1.29
N THR A 46 5.91 5.24 -0.39
CA THR A 46 5.97 5.49 1.07
C THR A 46 7.41 5.65 1.55
N VAL A 47 8.34 4.84 1.04
CA VAL A 47 9.77 4.96 1.39
C VAL A 47 10.32 6.30 0.89
N LEU A 48 10.05 6.66 -0.36
CA LEU A 48 10.48 7.93 -0.93
C LEU A 48 9.90 9.12 -0.16
N TYR A 49 8.60 9.08 0.15
CA TYR A 49 7.93 10.06 0.97
C TYR A 49 8.57 10.23 2.35
N THR A 50 8.79 9.11 3.05
CA THR A 50 9.42 9.11 4.38
C THR A 50 10.84 9.70 4.34
N ARG A 51 11.60 9.44 3.27
CA ARG A 51 12.90 10.07 3.05
C ARG A 51 12.78 11.57 2.83
N GLY A 52 11.85 12.01 1.98
CA GLY A 52 11.59 13.44 1.75
C GLY A 52 11.21 14.20 3.02
N VAL A 53 10.39 13.60 3.89
CA VAL A 53 10.04 14.17 5.20
C VAL A 53 11.28 14.31 6.09
N LYS A 54 12.14 13.28 6.14
CA LYS A 54 13.32 13.28 7.02
C LYS A 54 14.49 14.13 6.52
N GLN A 55 14.68 14.21 5.20
CA GLN A 55 15.91 14.72 4.58
C GLN A 55 15.69 15.99 3.78
N SER A 56 14.47 16.22 3.28
CA SER A 56 14.15 17.33 2.37
C SER A 56 13.14 18.31 2.96
N GLY A 57 12.78 18.15 4.24
CA GLY A 57 11.89 19.06 4.95
C GLY A 57 10.43 19.00 4.50
N TRP A 58 9.97 17.90 3.88
CA TRP A 58 8.56 17.76 3.52
C TRP A 58 7.68 17.68 4.78
N SER A 59 6.50 18.30 4.72
CA SER A 59 5.53 18.22 5.82
C SER A 59 5.09 16.77 6.06
N PRO A 60 5.14 16.25 7.29
CA PRO A 60 4.62 14.93 7.62
C PRO A 60 3.11 14.86 7.38
N PHE A 61 2.63 13.65 7.03
CA PHE A 61 1.21 13.40 6.81
C PHE A 61 0.70 12.70 8.06
N VAL A 62 -0.29 13.28 8.71
CA VAL A 62 -0.86 12.74 9.95
C VAL A 62 -1.86 11.65 9.59
N GLY A 63 -1.64 10.44 10.10
CA GLY A 63 -2.52 9.29 9.84
C GLY A 63 -1.97 8.35 8.77
N ARG A 64 -2.86 7.81 7.93
CA ARG A 64 -2.51 6.81 6.91
C ARG A 64 -2.36 7.46 5.55
N LEU A 65 -1.14 7.41 4.99
CA LEU A 65 -0.84 7.95 3.67
C LEU A 65 -1.68 7.30 2.54
N TRP A 66 -2.00 6.01 2.68
CA TRP A 66 -2.76 5.26 1.68
C TRP A 66 -4.09 4.75 2.24
N GLN A 67 -5.14 4.84 1.43
CA GLN A 67 -6.37 4.07 1.65
C GLN A 67 -6.07 2.56 1.59
N ARG A 68 -6.77 1.76 2.40
CA ARG A 68 -6.49 0.33 2.60
C ARG A 68 -6.61 -0.48 1.30
N ASN A 69 -7.65 -0.24 0.51
CA ASN A 69 -7.93 -0.98 -0.71
C ASN A 69 -7.57 -0.17 -1.96
N TYR A 70 -7.91 -0.71 -3.13
CA TYR A 70 -7.85 -0.02 -4.41
C TYR A 70 -9.04 -0.48 -5.25
N TYR A 71 -9.60 0.42 -6.04
CA TYR A 71 -10.63 0.08 -7.00
C TYR A 71 -9.99 -0.63 -8.20
N LYS A 72 -10.62 -1.72 -8.65
CA LYS A 72 -10.24 -2.42 -9.87
C LYS A 72 -11.51 -2.85 -10.61
N HIS A 73 -11.49 -2.68 -11.92
CA HIS A 73 -12.59 -3.08 -12.79
C HIS A 73 -12.01 -3.58 -14.13
N ILE A 74 -12.57 -4.66 -14.65
CA ILE A 74 -12.14 -5.25 -15.93
C ILE A 74 -13.04 -4.71 -17.01
N ILE A 75 -12.46 -3.96 -17.94
CA ILE A 75 -13.18 -3.40 -19.09
C ILE A 75 -13.46 -4.50 -20.11
N ARG A 76 -14.74 -4.75 -20.38
CA ARG A 76 -15.18 -5.89 -21.21
C ARG A 76 -15.65 -5.48 -22.60
N ASP A 77 -16.02 -4.22 -22.79
CA ASP A 77 -16.51 -3.71 -24.07
C ASP A 77 -16.14 -2.24 -24.31
N ALA A 78 -16.34 -1.79 -25.55
CA ALA A 78 -16.00 -0.44 -25.98
C ALA A 78 -16.87 0.64 -25.32
N GLY A 79 -18.15 0.36 -25.07
CA GLY A 79 -19.04 1.33 -24.41
C GLY A 79 -18.62 1.59 -22.97
N GLU A 80 -18.18 0.55 -22.26
CA GLU A 80 -17.60 0.66 -20.93
C GLU A 80 -16.29 1.46 -20.92
N LEU A 81 -15.42 1.20 -21.91
CA LEU A 81 -14.17 1.95 -22.08
C LEU A 81 -14.43 3.45 -22.24
N GLU A 82 -15.39 3.84 -23.09
CA GLU A 82 -15.72 5.25 -23.31
C GLU A 82 -16.28 5.91 -22.03
N ARG A 83 -17.16 5.23 -21.30
CA ARG A 83 -17.66 5.74 -20.01
C ARG A 83 -16.55 5.97 -18.99
N ILE A 84 -15.60 5.03 -18.89
CA ILE A 84 -14.47 5.16 -17.95
C ILE A 84 -13.54 6.30 -18.37
N ARG A 85 -13.29 6.47 -19.66
CA ARG A 85 -12.50 7.61 -20.18
C ARG A 85 -13.16 8.94 -19.84
N GLU A 86 -14.46 9.05 -20.10
CA GLU A 86 -15.24 10.24 -19.77
C GLU A 86 -15.21 10.52 -18.26
N TYR A 87 -15.38 9.50 -17.43
CA TYR A 87 -15.24 9.62 -15.97
C TYR A 87 -13.86 10.16 -15.58
N ILE A 88 -12.77 9.60 -16.09
CA ILE A 88 -11.41 10.05 -15.78
C ILE A 88 -11.19 11.52 -16.15
N LEU A 89 -11.70 11.93 -17.31
CA LEU A 89 -11.60 13.32 -17.78
C LEU A 89 -12.41 14.29 -16.91
N ASN A 90 -13.60 13.87 -16.48
CA ASN A 90 -14.54 14.71 -15.72
C ASN A 90 -14.29 14.69 -14.20
N ASN A 91 -13.61 13.67 -13.67
CA ASN A 91 -13.38 13.51 -12.23
C ASN A 91 -12.75 14.75 -11.56
N PRO A 92 -11.75 15.44 -12.13
CA PRO A 92 -11.21 16.66 -11.52
C PRO A 92 -12.26 17.76 -11.32
N ALA A 93 -13.19 17.91 -12.26
CA ALA A 93 -14.27 18.91 -12.17
C ALA A 93 -15.35 18.48 -11.15
N ASN A 94 -15.59 17.17 -11.03
CA ASN A 94 -16.64 16.62 -10.18
C ASN A 94 -16.19 16.36 -8.73
N TRP A 95 -14.88 16.41 -8.45
CA TRP A 95 -14.30 16.07 -7.15
C TRP A 95 -14.88 16.85 -5.97
N ALA A 96 -15.24 18.13 -6.18
CA ALA A 96 -15.78 18.97 -5.10
C ALA A 96 -17.10 18.44 -4.52
N THR A 97 -17.89 17.74 -5.33
CA THR A 97 -19.19 17.17 -4.97
C THR A 97 -19.15 15.64 -4.85
N ASP A 98 -17.97 15.04 -4.98
CA ASP A 98 -17.80 13.59 -4.97
C ASP A 98 -17.96 13.03 -3.55
N GLU A 99 -18.59 11.86 -3.42
CA GLU A 99 -18.87 11.21 -2.14
C GLU A 99 -17.58 10.76 -1.43
N ASP A 100 -16.53 10.44 -2.18
CA ASP A 100 -15.22 10.05 -1.62
C ASP A 100 -14.39 11.25 -1.15
N ASN A 101 -14.89 12.48 -1.34
CA ASN A 101 -14.24 13.68 -0.84
C ASN A 101 -14.50 13.86 0.66
N VAL A 102 -13.46 13.59 1.47
CA VAL A 102 -13.49 13.71 2.93
C VAL A 102 -13.89 15.10 3.45
N ALA A 103 -13.73 16.16 2.64
CA ALA A 103 -14.19 17.50 2.99
C ALA A 103 -15.72 17.59 3.02
N VAL A 104 -16.41 16.86 2.12
CA VAL A 104 -17.88 16.76 2.08
C VAL A 104 -18.39 15.99 3.29
N PHE A 105 -17.71 14.88 3.65
CA PHE A 105 -18.06 14.08 4.84
C PHE A 105 -17.97 14.88 6.14
N SER A 106 -16.99 15.79 6.24
CA SER A 106 -16.79 16.64 7.41
C SER A 106 -17.85 17.74 7.56
N ALA A 107 -18.53 18.12 6.48
CA ALA A 107 -19.58 19.15 6.47
C ALA A 107 -20.96 18.61 6.86
N SER A 108 -21.26 17.34 6.58
CA SER A 108 -22.57 16.71 6.84
C SER A 108 -22.76 16.18 8.27
N GLY A 109 -21.72 16.22 9.12
CA GLY A 109 -21.73 15.58 10.45
C GLY A 109 -22.03 16.45 11.66
N ARG A 110 -22.47 17.72 11.49
CA ARG A 110 -22.72 18.64 12.61
C ARG A 110 -24.18 19.10 12.66
N GLN A 111 -25.10 18.17 12.95
CA GLN A 111 -26.42 18.52 13.48
C GLN A 111 -26.37 18.29 14.99
N GLU A 112 -26.10 19.36 15.73
CA GLU A 112 -26.17 19.38 17.19
C GLU A 112 -27.63 19.16 17.61
N VAL A 113 -27.87 18.10 18.38
CA VAL A 113 -29.11 17.93 19.14
C VAL A 113 -28.99 18.79 20.41
N GLY A 114 -29.93 19.71 20.57
CA GLY A 114 -30.08 20.56 21.76
C GLY A 114 -30.73 19.86 22.94
#